data_AF-A0AA96G7I6-F1
#
_entry.id   AF-A0AA96G7I6-F1
#
_cell.length_a   1.000
_cell.length_b   1.000
_cell.length_c   1.000
_cell.angle_alpha   90.00
_cell.angle_beta   90.00
_cell.angle_gamma   90.00
#
_symmetry.space_group_name_H-M   'P 1'
#
loop_
_entity.id
_entity.type
_entity.pdbx_description
1 polymer ?
#
loop_
_entity_poly.entity_id
_entity_poly.type
_entity_poly.pdbx_seq_one_letter_code
_entity_poly.pdbx_strand_id
1 'polypeptide(L)'
;MTQQLASSEKSLSVLTENSVQNGKLLHSLSNKLLPIVVFSQLALRRCEDEQLKRQLEKIHGAAEQARDILLEIRSLQAARNP
;
A
#
# COMPACT_ATOMS: atom_id res chain seq x y z
N MET A 1 -31.37 12.64 -29.71
CA MET A 1 -30.26 11.71 -29.39
C MET A 1 -29.24 12.40 -28.46
N THR A 2 -29.57 12.63 -27.19
CA THR A 2 -28.70 13.37 -26.25
C THR A 2 -28.47 12.65 -24.90
N GLN A 3 -29.07 11.48 -24.68
CA GLN A 3 -28.93 10.74 -23.42
C GLN A 3 -27.64 9.90 -23.32
N GLN A 4 -26.88 9.73 -24.41
CA GLN A 4 -25.73 8.83 -24.44
C GLN A 4 -24.42 9.48 -23.94
N LEU A 5 -24.31 10.82 -23.97
CA LEU A 5 -23.12 11.56 -23.53
C LEU A 5 -23.04 11.69 -21.99
N ALA A 6 -24.18 11.93 -21.32
CA ALA A 6 -24.22 12.11 -19.87
C ALA A 6 -23.83 10.84 -19.08
N SER A 7 -24.03 9.65 -19.65
CA SER A 7 -23.62 8.39 -19.01
C SER A 7 -22.11 8.12 -19.08
N SER A 8 -21.42 8.68 -20.09
CA SER A 8 -19.98 8.50 -20.28
C SER A 8 -19.18 9.43 -19.37
N GLU A 9 -19.58 10.70 -19.24
CA GLU A 9 -18.94 11.68 -18.36
C GLU A 9 -19.08 11.32 -16.86
N LYS A 10 -20.23 10.75 -16.48
CA LYS A 10 -20.47 10.27 -15.11
C LYS A 10 -19.62 9.03 -14.78
N SER A 11 -19.35 8.17 -15.76
CA SER A 11 -18.50 6.99 -15.56
C SER A 11 -17.01 7.37 -15.49
N LEU A 12 -16.59 8.34 -16.29
CA LEU A 12 -15.23 8.84 -16.30
C LEU A 12 -14.88 9.56 -14.99
N SER A 13 -15.76 10.44 -14.51
CA SER A 13 -15.57 11.17 -13.24
C SER A 13 -15.49 10.24 -12.02
N VAL A 14 -16.34 9.21 -11.95
CA VAL A 14 -16.29 8.18 -10.90
C VAL A 14 -14.98 7.38 -10.95
N LEU A 15 -14.45 7.07 -12.14
CA LEU A 15 -13.16 6.38 -12.28
C LEU A 15 -11.98 7.25 -11.83
N THR A 16 -12.03 8.56 -12.10
CA THR A 16 -10.99 9.51 -11.69
C THR A 16 -10.98 9.75 -10.18
N GLU A 17 -12.14 9.91 -9.55
CA GLU A 17 -12.23 10.09 -8.09
C GLU A 17 -11.77 8.83 -7.32
N ASN A 18 -12.15 7.64 -7.79
CA ASN A 18 -11.73 6.37 -7.20
C ASN A 18 -10.21 6.17 -7.31
N SER A 19 -9.60 6.57 -8.43
CA SER A 19 -8.14 6.54 -8.63
C SER A 19 -7.41 7.43 -7.62
N VAL A 20 -7.87 8.67 -7.44
CA VAL A 20 -7.25 9.63 -6.51
C VAL A 20 -7.39 9.18 -5.06
N GLN A 21 -8.53 8.61 -4.68
CA GLN A 21 -8.74 8.05 -3.34
C GLN A 21 -7.84 6.83 -3.08
N ASN A 22 -7.71 5.93 -4.06
CA ASN A 22 -6.84 4.77 -3.96
C ASN A 22 -5.37 5.16 -3.85
N GLY A 23 -4.91 6.17 -4.59
CA GLY A 23 -3.55 6.69 -4.49
C GLY A 23 -3.24 7.26 -3.09
N LYS A 24 -4.16 8.04 -2.52
CA LYS A 24 -4.04 8.56 -1.15
C LYS A 24 -4.02 7.44 -0.10
N LEU A 25 -4.84 6.41 -0.28
CA LEU A 25 -4.88 5.26 0.61
C LEU A 25 -3.56 4.48 0.58
N LEU A 26 -3.03 4.18 -0.61
CA LEU A 26 -1.74 3.49 -0.76
C LEU A 26 -0.59 4.29 -0.16
N HIS A 27 -0.59 5.62 -0.33
CA HIS A 27 0.40 6.49 0.30
C HIS A 27 0.30 6.43 1.83
N SER A 28 -0.91 6.54 2.39
CA SER A 28 -1.16 6.43 3.83
C SER A 28 -0.71 5.07 4.39
N LEU A 29 -1.03 3.97 3.70
CA LEU A 29 -0.60 2.63 4.06
C LEU A 29 0.93 2.49 4.02
N SER A 30 1.58 3.01 2.97
CA SER A 30 3.05 3.01 2.85
C SER A 30 3.69 3.74 4.04
N ASN A 31 3.17 4.92 4.39
CA ASN A 31 3.69 5.73 5.49
C ASN A 31 3.52 5.07 6.86
N LYS A 32 2.43 4.30 7.05
CA LYS A 32 2.20 3.55 8.29
C LYS A 32 3.05 2.28 8.37
N LEU A 33 3.32 1.65 7.24
CA LEU A 33 4.08 0.40 7.18
C LEU A 33 5.58 0.61 7.32
N LEU A 34 6.12 1.69 6.74
CA LEU A 34 7.53 2.03 6.80
C LEU A 34 8.12 2.01 8.24
N PRO A 35 7.53 2.69 9.24
CA PRO A 35 8.06 2.63 10.60
C PRO A 35 8.02 1.23 11.20
N ILE A 36 7.04 0.39 10.84
CA ILE A 36 6.99 -1.00 11.32
C ILE A 36 8.18 -1.80 10.79
N VAL A 37 8.49 -1.68 9.50
CA VAL A 37 9.67 -2.33 8.89
C VAL A 37 10.96 -1.85 9.54
N VAL A 38 11.13 -0.53 9.68
CA VAL A 38 12.35 0.07 10.23
C VAL A 38 12.54 -0.30 11.70
N PHE A 39 11.51 -0.14 12.54
CA PHE A 39 11.64 -0.39 13.98
C PHE A 39 11.74 -1.88 14.31
N SER A 40 11.06 -2.76 13.57
CA SER A 40 11.27 -4.21 13.72
C SER A 40 12.71 -4.61 13.36
N GLN A 41 13.28 -4.04 12.29
CA GLN A 41 14.68 -4.29 11.93
C GLN A 41 15.66 -3.77 12.99
N LEU A 42 15.41 -2.58 13.54
CA LEU A 42 16.23 -2.03 14.62
C LEU A 42 16.13 -2.86 15.89
N ALA A 43 14.92 -3.31 16.25
CA ALA A 43 14.69 -4.17 17.40
C ALA A 43 15.43 -5.51 17.25
N LEU A 44 15.39 -6.14 16.07
CA LEU A 44 16.09 -7.39 15.79
C LEU A 44 17.60 -7.32 16.03
N ARG A 45 18.24 -6.17 15.72
CA ARG A 45 19.68 -5.97 15.92
C ARG A 45 20.09 -5.85 17.39
N ARG A 46 19.14 -5.58 18.28
CA ARG A 46 19.37 -5.30 19.71
C ARG A 46 18.70 -6.33 20.63
N CYS A 47 17.88 -7.22 20.08
CA CYS A 47 17.14 -8.21 20.85
C CYS A 47 18.05 -9.39 21.20
N GLU A 48 18.34 -9.55 22.50
CA GLU A 48 19.08 -10.68 23.04
C GLU A 48 18.16 -11.84 23.45
N ASP A 49 16.87 -11.55 23.71
CA ASP A 49 15.86 -12.56 23.99
C ASP A 49 15.48 -13.31 22.70
N GLU A 50 15.83 -14.59 22.62
CA GLU A 50 15.59 -15.45 21.47
C GLU A 50 14.09 -15.72 21.20
N GLN A 51 13.25 -15.75 22.23
CA GLN A 51 11.80 -15.90 22.04
C GLN A 51 11.19 -14.63 21.44
N LEU A 52 11.56 -13.46 21.97
CA LEU A 52 11.11 -12.18 21.45
C LEU A 52 11.64 -11.94 20.03
N LYS A 53 12.90 -12.29 19.77
CA LYS A 53 13.55 -12.18 18.46
C LYS A 53 12.79 -12.94 17.37
N ARG A 54 12.37 -14.19 17.63
CA ARG A 54 11.52 -14.97 16.70
C ARG A 54 10.18 -14.28 16.41
N GLN A 55 9.60 -13.59 17.38
CA GLN A 55 8.35 -12.83 17.14
C GLN A 55 8.63 -11.57 16.31
N LEU A 56 9.72 -10.87 16.59
CA LEU A 56 10.15 -9.71 15.81
C LEU A 56 10.49 -10.09 14.36
N GLU A 57 11.08 -11.26 14.11
CA GLU A 57 11.35 -11.78 12.76
C GLU A 57 10.05 -11.98 11.98
N LYS A 58 9.03 -12.55 12.62
CA LYS A 58 7.70 -12.71 12.00
C LYS A 58 7.05 -11.37 11.67
N ILE A 59 7.12 -10.41 12.60
CA ILE A 59 6.59 -9.06 12.39
C ILE A 59 7.33 -8.37 11.24
N HIS A 60 8.66 -8.42 11.23
CA HIS A 60 9.49 -7.82 10.20
C HIS A 60 9.18 -8.43 8.83
N GLY A 61 9.20 -9.76 8.73
CA GLY A 61 8.91 -10.47 7.48
C GLY A 61 7.50 -10.18 6.95
N ALA A 62 6.48 -10.19 7.81
CA ALA A 62 5.12 -9.84 7.40
C ALA A 62 5.01 -8.37 6.92
N ALA A 63 5.74 -7.46 7.58
CA ALA A 63 5.76 -6.05 7.19
C ALA A 63 6.49 -5.83 5.85
N GLU A 64 7.57 -6.57 5.57
CA GLU A 64 8.22 -6.55 4.27
C GLU A 64 7.32 -7.11 3.16
N GLN A 65 6.66 -8.24 3.40
CA GLN A 65 5.70 -8.80 2.44
C GLN A 65 4.55 -7.84 2.13
N ALA A 66 4.00 -7.18 3.16
CA ALA A 66 2.98 -6.16 2.96
C ALA A 66 3.49 -4.97 2.14
N ARG A 67 4.77 -4.59 2.28
CA ARG A 67 5.39 -3.49 1.52
C ARG A 67 5.48 -3.87 0.06
N ASP A 68 5.91 -5.10 -0.22
CA ASP A 68 6.07 -5.59 -1.58
C ASP A 68 4.72 -5.66 -2.31
N ILE A 69 3.66 -6.11 -1.63
CA ILE A 69 2.28 -6.07 -2.14
C ILE A 69 1.84 -4.64 -2.45
N LEU A 70 2.11 -3.67 -1.56
CA LEU A 70 1.75 -2.26 -1.81
C LEU A 70 2.48 -1.67 -3.02
N LEU A 71 3.74 -2.05 -3.23
CA LEU A 71 4.53 -1.63 -4.40
C LEU A 71 3.99 -2.26 -5.69
N GLU A 72 3.57 -3.53 -5.64
CA GLU A 72 2.93 -4.20 -6.77
C GLU A 72 1.60 -3.52 -7.14
N ILE A 73 0.73 -3.24 -6.16
CA ILE A 73 -0.54 -2.52 -6.39
C ILE A 73 -0.28 -1.15 -7.01
N ARG A 74 0.72 -0.40 -6.51
CA ARG A 74 1.08 0.92 -7.07
C ARG A 74 1.54 0.78 -8.52
N SER A 75 2.36 -0.22 -8.83
CA SER A 75 2.85 -0.47 -10.19
C SER A 75 1.72 -0.83 -11.15
N LEU A 76 0.78 -1.67 -10.71
CA LEU A 76 -0.43 -2.02 -11.47
C LEU A 76 -1.34 -0.80 -11.72
N GLN A 77 -1.44 0.12 -10.75
CA GLN A 77 -2.20 1.36 -10.93
C GLN A 77 -1.54 2.32 -11.92
N ALA A 78 -0.20 2.44 -11.88
CA ALA A 78 0.54 3.25 -12.83
C ALA A 78 0.41 2.70 -14.26
N ALA A 79 0.45 1.38 -14.43
CA ALA A 79 0.24 0.74 -15.73
C ALA A 79 -1.20 0.91 -16.27
N ARG A 80 -2.19 1.11 -15.40
CA ARG A 80 -3.61 1.25 -15.76
C ARG A 80 -4.01 2.69 -16.11
N ASN A 81 -3.25 3.69 -15.65
CA ASN A 81 -3.45 5.12 -15.94
C ASN A 81 -2.13 5.71 -16.47
N PRO A 82 -1.76 5.46 -17.75
CA PRO A 82 -0.52 5.97 -18.34
C PRO A 82 -0.50 7.50 -18.47
#